data_AF-A0A0D0BK92-F1
#
_entry.id   AF-A0A0D0BK92-F1
#
_cell.length_a   1.000
_cell.length_b   1.000
_cell.length_c   1.000
_cell.angle_alpha   90.00
_cell.angle_beta   90.00
_cell.angle_gamma   90.00
#
_symmetry.space_group_name_H-M   'P 1'
#
loop_
_entity.id
_entity.type
_entity.pdbx_description
1 polymer ?
#
loop_
_entity_poly.entity_id
_entity_poly.type
_entity_poly.pdbx_seq_one_letter_code
_entity_poly.pdbx_strand_id
1 'polypeptide(L)'
;MRPCGVILAHATFFGSEAVSAVNAIFPTPLSTPVFLVFDNNCKLRAHQEAICDSHFSKTGMPIDVFHFNSKHKETDTYCQKHCNPALFPELIQDGKWHFNTSICEQTNVWLGGYRAILRNMSVHRYKRYNRYVIQQLARDGQEPWTIPAAAIFPVMPV
;
A
#
# COMPACT_ATOMS: atom_id res chain seq x y z
N MET A 1 -12.26 -10.32 -1.48
CA MET A 1 -11.54 -9.60 -0.39
C MET A 1 -12.21 -8.24 -0.11
N ARG A 2 -12.28 -7.73 1.14
CA ARG A 2 -12.78 -6.36 1.46
C ARG A 2 -11.66 -5.57 2.16
N PRO A 3 -11.50 -4.26 1.90
CA PRO A 3 -10.53 -3.47 2.63
C PRO A 3 -10.96 -3.35 4.09
N CYS A 4 -10.04 -3.59 5.02
CA CYS A 4 -10.32 -3.60 6.46
C CYS A 4 -10.32 -2.19 7.08
N GLY A 5 -9.88 -1.16 6.36
CA GLY A 5 -9.82 0.22 6.84
C GLY A 5 -8.75 0.49 7.90
N VAL A 6 -7.91 -0.50 8.24
CA VAL A 6 -6.82 -0.34 9.21
C VAL A 6 -5.69 0.47 8.57
N ILE A 7 -5.28 1.55 9.22
CA ILE A 7 -4.16 2.39 8.77
C ILE A 7 -2.85 1.78 9.30
N LEU A 8 -2.02 1.22 8.41
CA LEU A 8 -0.76 0.59 8.83
C LEU A 8 0.27 1.60 9.34
N ALA A 9 0.44 2.72 8.64
CA ALA A 9 1.37 3.76 9.00
C ALA A 9 0.92 5.13 8.48
N HIS A 10 1.39 6.18 9.14
CA HIS A 10 1.28 7.56 8.69
C HIS A 10 2.56 8.30 9.06
N ALA A 11 3.19 8.93 8.09
CA ALA A 11 4.39 9.73 8.28
C ALA A 11 4.28 11.02 7.45
N THR A 12 4.72 12.12 8.05
CA THR A 12 4.86 13.40 7.35
C THR A 12 6.32 13.54 6.92
N PHE A 13 6.57 13.58 5.61
CA PHE A 13 7.90 13.85 5.08
C PHE A 13 8.00 15.31 4.66
N PHE A 14 8.73 16.12 5.42
CA PHE A 14 8.92 17.54 5.10
C PHE A 14 9.93 17.70 3.95
N GLY A 15 9.54 18.41 2.90
CA GLY A 15 10.42 18.69 1.75
C GLY A 15 10.75 17.47 0.88
N SER A 16 10.06 16.34 1.05
CA SER A 16 10.27 15.13 0.26
C SER A 16 9.03 14.78 -0.55
N GLU A 17 9.25 14.57 -1.85
CA GLU A 17 8.27 14.02 -2.81
C GLU A 17 8.75 12.66 -3.36
N ALA A 18 9.75 12.07 -2.72
CA ALA A 18 10.40 10.85 -3.20
C ALA A 18 9.43 9.66 -3.16
N VAL A 19 9.32 8.96 -4.29
CA VAL A 19 8.45 7.78 -4.43
C VAL A 19 8.89 6.65 -3.48
N SER A 20 10.19 6.60 -3.14
CA SER A 20 10.78 5.64 -2.20
C SER A 20 10.35 5.84 -0.74
N ALA A 21 9.61 6.90 -0.40
CA ALA A 21 9.10 7.12 0.95
C ALA A 21 8.22 5.95 1.46
N VAL A 22 7.64 5.15 0.56
CA VAL A 22 6.89 3.94 0.92
C VAL A 22 7.75 2.90 1.65
N ASN A 23 9.07 2.88 1.42
CA ASN A 23 9.99 1.96 2.10
C ASN A 23 10.00 2.19 3.62
N ALA A 24 9.70 3.41 4.08
CA ALA A 24 9.64 3.71 5.52
C ALA A 24 8.48 3.00 6.24
N ILE A 25 7.44 2.57 5.51
CA ILE A 25 6.30 1.82 6.07
C ILE A 25 6.67 0.35 6.26
N PHE A 26 7.53 -0.17 5.38
CA PHE A 26 7.95 -1.56 5.36
C PHE A 26 9.47 -1.60 5.52
N PRO A 27 10.02 -1.42 6.74
CA PRO A 27 11.47 -1.21 6.90
C PRO A 27 12.32 -2.45 6.58
N THR A 28 11.71 -3.64 6.45
CA THR A 28 12.41 -4.87 6.06
C THR A 28 11.70 -5.59 4.91
N PRO A 29 12.40 -6.44 4.14
CA PRO A 29 11.76 -7.30 3.15
C PRO A 29 10.67 -8.20 3.74
N LEU A 30 10.82 -8.64 5.01
CA LEU A 30 9.82 -9.47 5.70
C LEU A 30 8.54 -8.70 6.07
N SER A 31 8.61 -7.37 6.13
CA SER A 31 7.43 -6.54 6.39
C SER A 31 6.64 -6.21 5.12
N THR A 32 7.20 -6.47 3.93
CA THR A 32 6.54 -6.14 2.66
C THR A 32 5.29 -7.01 2.43
N PRO A 33 4.22 -6.45 1.86
CA PRO A 33 3.02 -7.22 1.57
C PRO A 33 3.24 -8.12 0.35
N VAL A 34 2.34 -9.09 0.16
CA VAL A 34 2.32 -9.92 -1.06
C VAL A 34 2.00 -9.07 -2.28
N PHE A 35 1.05 -8.13 -2.14
CA PHE A 35 0.72 -7.14 -3.16
C PHE A 35 0.77 -5.73 -2.56
N LEU A 36 1.48 -4.82 -3.22
CA LEU A 36 1.47 -3.39 -2.92
C LEU A 36 0.75 -2.69 -4.07
N VAL A 37 -0.46 -2.22 -3.85
CA VAL A 37 -1.20 -1.43 -4.85
C VAL A 37 -0.94 0.05 -4.61
N PHE A 38 -0.40 0.73 -5.62
CA PHE A 38 -0.06 2.14 -5.56
C PHE A 38 -0.05 2.72 -6.98
N ASP A 39 -0.72 3.86 -7.16
CA ASP A 39 -0.87 4.57 -8.44
C ASP A 39 0.46 4.80 -9.16
N ASN A 40 1.53 5.05 -8.41
CA ASN A 40 2.83 5.38 -8.95
C ASN A 40 3.84 4.22 -8.84
N ASN A 41 3.35 2.97 -8.77
CA ASN A 41 4.19 1.76 -8.67
C ASN A 41 5.19 1.63 -9.82
N CYS A 42 4.83 2.05 -11.03
CA CYS A 42 5.75 1.99 -12.16
C CYS A 42 7.02 2.82 -11.90
N LYS A 43 6.91 4.03 -11.35
CA LYS A 43 8.07 4.85 -11.01
C LYS A 43 8.82 4.32 -9.79
N LEU A 44 8.11 3.79 -8.81
CA LEU A 44 8.73 3.17 -7.64
C LEU A 44 9.62 1.99 -8.05
N ARG A 45 9.06 1.10 -8.86
CA ARG A 45 9.75 -0.10 -9.34
C ARG A 45 10.91 0.24 -10.27
N ALA A 46 10.72 1.20 -11.19
CA ALA A 46 11.80 1.68 -12.06
C ALA A 46 12.96 2.29 -11.25
N HIS A 47 12.64 3.07 -10.23
CA HIS A 47 13.64 3.62 -9.31
C HIS A 47 14.39 2.51 -8.57
N GLN A 48 13.69 1.52 -8.02
CA GLN A 48 14.30 0.37 -7.33
C GLN A 48 15.23 -0.42 -8.24
N GLU A 49 14.81 -0.72 -9.47
CA GLU A 49 15.66 -1.39 -10.46
C GLU A 49 16.91 -0.57 -10.79
N ALA A 50 16.78 0.75 -10.96
CA ALA A 50 17.90 1.64 -11.26
C ALA A 50 18.97 1.69 -10.15
N ILE A 51 18.56 1.51 -8.89
CA ILE A 51 19.48 1.47 -7.73
C ILE A 51 19.81 0.05 -7.27
N CYS A 52 19.39 -0.98 -8.02
CA CYS A 52 19.54 -2.39 -7.66
C CYS A 52 18.96 -2.75 -6.28
N ASP A 53 17.87 -2.10 -5.88
CA ASP A 53 17.18 -2.38 -4.61
C ASP A 53 16.24 -3.59 -4.75
N SER A 54 16.47 -4.59 -3.90
CA SER A 54 15.70 -5.85 -3.87
C SER A 54 14.61 -5.88 -2.80
N HIS A 55 14.34 -4.75 -2.13
CA HIS A 55 13.45 -4.65 -0.97
C HIS A 55 12.05 -5.24 -1.20
N PHE A 56 11.45 -4.99 -2.37
CA PHE A 56 10.14 -5.51 -2.77
C PHE A 56 10.22 -6.67 -3.79
N SER A 57 11.35 -7.37 -3.85
CA SER A 57 11.56 -8.47 -4.82
C SER A 57 10.53 -9.61 -4.74
N LYS A 58 9.84 -9.75 -3.62
CA LYS A 58 8.78 -10.76 -3.39
C LYS A 58 7.37 -10.17 -3.37
N THR A 59 7.22 -8.90 -3.73
CA THR A 59 5.93 -8.18 -3.71
C THR A 59 5.46 -7.92 -5.15
N GLY A 60 4.24 -8.34 -5.46
CA GLY A 60 3.55 -7.91 -6.67
C GLY A 60 3.20 -6.43 -6.59
N MET A 61 3.49 -5.66 -7.63
CA MET A 61 3.29 -4.19 -7.65
C MET A 61 2.33 -3.74 -8.77
N PRO A 62 1.07 -4.21 -8.77
CA PRO A 62 0.06 -3.73 -9.71
C PRO A 62 -0.28 -2.26 -9.46
N ILE A 63 -0.63 -1.54 -10.52
CA ILE A 63 -1.32 -0.24 -10.40
C ILE A 63 -2.82 -0.50 -10.28
N ASP A 64 -3.53 0.41 -9.58
CA ASP A 64 -4.98 0.39 -9.51
C ASP A 64 -5.62 0.37 -10.92
N VAL A 65 -6.66 -0.44 -11.11
CA VAL A 65 -7.27 -0.64 -12.44
C VAL A 65 -7.85 0.66 -13.02
N PHE A 66 -8.45 1.51 -12.19
CA PHE A 66 -8.95 2.81 -12.65
C PHE A 66 -7.79 3.74 -12.99
N HIS A 67 -6.75 3.82 -12.16
CA HIS A 67 -5.58 4.63 -12.43
C HIS A 67 -4.86 4.18 -13.71
N PHE A 68 -4.70 2.87 -13.89
CA PHE A 68 -4.12 2.27 -15.08
C PHE A 68 -4.91 2.65 -16.34
N ASN A 69 -6.24 2.48 -16.33
CA ASN A 69 -7.08 2.76 -17.49
C ASN A 69 -7.24 4.26 -17.80
N SER A 70 -7.20 5.13 -16.78
CA SER A 70 -7.53 6.55 -16.94
C SER A 70 -6.32 7.49 -16.99
N LYS A 71 -5.16 7.07 -16.45
CA LYS A 71 -3.97 7.92 -16.28
C LYS A 71 -2.73 7.39 -16.97
N HIS A 72 -2.61 6.07 -17.18
CA HIS A 72 -1.50 5.51 -17.94
C HIS A 72 -1.86 5.40 -19.41
N LYS A 73 -0.91 5.79 -20.26
CA LYS A 73 -1.03 5.60 -21.70
C LYS A 73 -0.69 4.16 -22.04
N GLU A 74 -1.29 3.62 -23.09
CA GLU A 74 -0.86 2.33 -23.66
C GLU A 74 0.62 2.35 -24.07
N THR A 75 1.16 3.53 -24.37
CA THR A 75 2.58 3.74 -24.68
C THR A 75 3.51 3.76 -23.47
N ASP A 76 2.98 3.70 -22.24
CA ASP A 76 3.79 3.51 -21.03
C ASP A 76 4.21 2.03 -20.92
N THR A 77 5.15 1.64 -21.78
CA THR A 77 5.58 0.23 -21.93
C THR A 77 6.16 -0.35 -20.65
N TYR A 78 6.77 0.49 -19.81
CA TYR A 78 7.29 0.05 -18.52
C TYR A 78 6.15 -0.34 -17.58
N CYS A 79 5.15 0.53 -17.42
CA CYS A 79 3.95 0.23 -16.65
C CYS A 79 3.25 -1.04 -17.19
N GLN A 80 3.05 -1.12 -18.50
CA GLN A 80 2.40 -2.26 -19.16
C GLN A 80 3.09 -3.59 -18.87
N LYS A 81 4.43 -3.60 -18.86
CA LYS A 81 5.24 -4.81 -18.67
C LYS A 81 5.34 -5.26 -17.22
N HIS A 82 5.26 -4.33 -16.28
CA HIS A 82 5.68 -4.60 -14.89
C HIS A 82 4.60 -4.34 -13.83
N CYS A 83 3.65 -3.47 -14.12
CA CYS A 83 2.65 -3.01 -13.17
C CYS A 83 1.22 -3.13 -13.70
N ASN A 84 1.02 -3.68 -14.90
CA ASN A 84 -0.31 -3.94 -15.44
C ASN A 84 -1.06 -4.94 -14.52
N PRO A 85 -2.22 -4.55 -13.95
CA PRO A 85 -2.96 -5.43 -13.04
C PRO A 85 -3.37 -6.76 -13.66
N ALA A 86 -3.50 -6.84 -15.00
CA ALA A 86 -3.81 -8.09 -15.71
C ALA A 86 -2.67 -9.12 -15.69
N LEU A 87 -1.45 -8.72 -15.32
CA LEU A 87 -0.30 -9.63 -15.14
C LEU A 87 -0.31 -10.39 -13.81
N PHE A 88 -1.27 -10.08 -12.93
CA PHE A 88 -1.39 -10.68 -11.61
C PHE A 88 -2.66 -11.53 -11.55
N PRO A 89 -2.63 -12.79 -12.05
CA PRO A 89 -3.81 -13.64 -12.16
C PRO A 89 -4.49 -13.91 -10.81
N GLU A 90 -3.76 -13.81 -9.69
CA GLU A 90 -4.30 -13.93 -8.34
C GLU A 90 -5.32 -12.84 -7.99
N LEU A 91 -5.31 -11.73 -8.73
CA LEU A 91 -6.29 -10.64 -8.59
C LEU A 91 -7.52 -10.84 -9.47
N ILE A 92 -7.56 -11.89 -10.29
CA ILE A 92 -8.64 -12.19 -11.23
C ILE A 92 -9.25 -13.55 -10.86
N GLN A 93 -10.55 -13.56 -10.59
CA GLN A 93 -11.32 -14.78 -10.33
C GLN A 93 -12.49 -14.85 -11.32
N ASP A 94 -12.61 -15.98 -12.04
CA ASP A 94 -13.68 -16.23 -13.01
C ASP A 94 -13.83 -15.13 -14.07
N GLY A 95 -12.70 -14.58 -14.54
CA GLY A 95 -12.66 -13.50 -15.53
C GLY A 95 -13.08 -12.12 -15.00
N LYS A 96 -13.26 -11.98 -13.69
CA LYS A 96 -13.59 -10.71 -13.02
C LYS A 96 -12.51 -10.35 -12.00
N TRP A 97 -12.33 -9.06 -11.74
CA TRP A 97 -11.47 -8.61 -10.66
C TRP A 97 -11.99 -9.14 -9.32
N HIS A 98 -11.17 -9.92 -8.62
CA HIS A 98 -11.48 -10.47 -7.30
C HIS A 98 -11.59 -9.36 -6.25
N PHE A 99 -10.93 -8.23 -6.49
CA PHE A 99 -10.86 -7.09 -5.59
C PHE A 99 -10.93 -5.77 -6.35
N ASN A 100 -11.76 -4.84 -5.87
CA ASN A 100 -11.81 -3.48 -6.39
C ASN A 100 -10.77 -2.62 -5.65
N THR A 101 -9.62 -2.41 -6.29
CA THR A 101 -8.50 -1.65 -5.76
C THR A 101 -8.86 -0.19 -5.46
N SER A 102 -9.79 0.42 -6.22
CA SER A 102 -10.17 1.83 -6.06
C SER A 102 -10.89 2.09 -4.73
N ILE A 103 -11.46 1.06 -4.08
CA ILE A 103 -12.07 1.22 -2.74
C ILE A 103 -10.98 1.53 -1.69
N CYS A 104 -9.73 1.10 -1.91
CA CYS A 104 -8.63 1.41 -0.99
C CYS A 104 -8.37 2.91 -0.88
N GLU A 105 -8.68 3.68 -1.91
CA GLU A 105 -8.49 5.12 -1.91
C GLU A 105 -9.51 5.88 -1.07
N GLN A 106 -10.67 5.29 -0.72
CA GLN A 106 -11.72 6.00 0.03
C GLN A 106 -11.20 6.59 1.34
N THR A 107 -10.33 5.85 2.05
CA THR A 107 -9.73 6.36 3.29
C THR A 107 -8.82 7.54 2.99
N ASN A 108 -8.01 7.48 1.93
CA ASN A 108 -7.12 8.58 1.52
C ASN A 108 -7.90 9.82 1.06
N VAL A 109 -9.01 9.64 0.33
CA VAL A 109 -9.91 10.73 -0.09
C VAL A 109 -10.50 11.43 1.12
N TRP A 110 -11.03 10.65 2.09
CA TRP A 110 -11.56 11.21 3.33
C TRP A 110 -10.47 11.96 4.11
N LEU A 111 -9.30 11.35 4.29
CA LEU A 111 -8.15 11.99 4.95
C LEU A 111 -7.72 13.26 4.22
N GLY A 112 -7.74 13.28 2.89
CA GLY A 112 -7.44 14.45 2.07
C GLY A 112 -8.31 15.66 2.40
N GLY A 113 -9.61 15.45 2.63
CA GLY A 113 -10.55 16.49 3.06
C GLY A 113 -10.23 17.09 4.44
N TYR A 114 -9.61 16.31 5.33
CA TYR A 114 -9.24 16.72 6.69
C TYR A 114 -7.73 17.01 6.86
N ARG A 115 -7.00 17.18 5.75
CA ARG A 115 -5.53 17.34 5.75
C ARG A 115 -5.02 18.41 6.72
N ALA A 116 -5.73 19.53 6.88
CA ALA A 116 -5.35 20.59 7.82
C ALA A 116 -5.35 20.11 9.29
N ILE A 117 -6.32 19.26 9.66
CA ILE A 117 -6.42 18.67 10.99
C ILE A 117 -5.39 17.56 11.16
N LEU A 118 -5.22 16.71 10.14
CA LEU A 118 -4.32 15.57 10.17
C LEU A 118 -2.84 15.97 10.30
N ARG A 119 -2.45 17.12 9.74
CA ARG A 119 -1.09 17.67 9.91
C ARG A 119 -0.67 17.81 11.38
N ASN A 120 -1.62 18.12 12.26
CA ASN A 120 -1.39 18.28 13.69
C ASN A 120 -1.89 17.08 14.50
N MET A 121 -2.26 15.98 13.84
CA MET A 121 -2.81 14.80 14.48
C MET A 121 -1.69 13.91 15.02
N SER A 122 -1.61 13.75 16.34
CA SER A 122 -0.62 12.87 16.96
C SER A 122 -0.91 11.40 16.66
N VAL A 123 0.15 10.58 16.71
CA VAL A 123 0.08 9.12 16.51
C VAL A 123 -0.96 8.43 17.41
N HIS A 124 -1.25 8.99 18.58
CA HIS A 124 -2.24 8.46 19.51
C HIS A 124 -3.66 8.46 18.94
N ARG A 125 -4.00 9.45 18.10
CA ARG A 125 -5.33 9.55 17.48
C ARG A 125 -5.50 8.50 16.38
N TYR A 126 -4.46 8.27 15.56
CA TYR A 126 -4.45 7.15 14.60
C TYR A 126 -4.54 5.79 15.30
N LYS A 127 -3.78 5.59 16.39
CA LYS A 127 -3.89 4.36 17.21
C LYS A 127 -5.29 4.17 17.79
N ARG A 128 -5.96 5.26 18.22
CA ARG A 128 -7.35 5.19 18.71
C ARG A 128 -8.32 4.81 17.60
N TYR A 129 -8.18 5.38 16.41
CA TYR A 129 -8.97 5.01 15.23
C TYR A 129 -8.79 3.53 14.88
N ASN A 130 -7.55 3.05 14.76
CA ASN A 130 -7.29 1.64 14.45
C ASN A 130 -7.86 0.69 15.51
N ARG A 131 -7.75 1.03 16.81
CA ARG A 131 -8.38 0.21 17.87
C ARG A 131 -9.89 0.09 17.67
N TYR A 132 -10.55 1.18 17.32
CA TYR A 132 -11.99 1.17 17.03
C TYR A 132 -12.30 0.30 15.81
N VAL A 133 -11.56 0.45 14.70
CA VAL A 133 -11.73 -0.36 13.48
C VAL A 133 -11.51 -1.84 13.75
N ILE A 134 -10.41 -2.19 14.43
CA ILE A 134 -10.10 -3.58 14.79
C ILE A 134 -11.19 -4.19 15.69
N GLN A 135 -11.74 -3.43 16.63
CA GLN A 135 -12.86 -3.89 17.47
C GLN A 135 -14.16 -4.09 16.68
N GLN A 136 -14.40 -3.31 15.63
CA GLN A 136 -15.54 -3.54 14.73
C GLN A 136 -15.31 -4.80 13.90
N LEU A 137 -14.14 -4.93 13.29
CA LEU A 137 -13.76 -6.12 12.52
C LEU A 137 -13.89 -7.41 13.35
N ALA A 138 -13.40 -7.40 14.59
CA ALA A 138 -13.51 -8.54 15.48
C ALA A 138 -14.97 -8.91 15.81
N ARG A 139 -15.86 -7.91 15.98
CA ARG A 139 -17.30 -8.14 16.17
C ARG A 139 -17.96 -8.76 14.93
N ASP A 140 -17.47 -8.41 13.76
CA ASP A 140 -17.92 -8.94 12.47
C ASP A 140 -17.22 -10.27 12.08
N GLY A 141 -16.42 -10.85 12.98
CA GLY A 141 -15.68 -12.10 12.75
C GLY A 141 -14.57 -11.98 11.70
N GLN A 142 -14.04 -10.77 11.48
CA GLN A 142 -12.99 -10.48 10.52
C GLN A 142 -11.63 -10.35 11.21
N GLU A 143 -10.58 -10.88 10.58
CA GLU A 143 -9.20 -10.77 11.05
C GLU A 143 -8.37 -9.95 10.05
N PRO A 144 -8.06 -8.67 10.35
CA PRO A 144 -7.25 -7.86 9.46
C PRO A 144 -5.81 -8.40 9.41
N TRP A 145 -5.17 -8.25 8.25
CA TRP A 145 -3.75 -8.53 8.13
C TRP A 145 -2.94 -7.64 9.06
N THR A 146 -1.97 -8.23 9.75
CA THR A 146 -1.05 -7.52 10.65
C THR A 146 0.39 -7.91 10.32
N ILE A 147 1.30 -6.94 10.44
CA ILE A 147 2.74 -7.20 10.29
C ILE A 147 3.27 -7.55 11.68
N PRO A 148 3.89 -8.73 11.87
CA PRO A 148 4.51 -9.09 13.14
C PRO A 148 5.56 -8.05 13.55
N ALA A 149 5.62 -7.68 14.83
CA ALA A 149 6.59 -6.70 15.32
C ALA A 149 8.04 -7.11 14.98
N ALA A 150 8.34 -8.41 15.02
CA ALA A 150 9.66 -8.96 14.64
C ALA A 150 10.00 -8.76 13.16
N ALA A 151 9.01 -8.63 12.27
CA ALA A 151 9.24 -8.30 10.87
C ALA A 151 9.54 -6.80 10.68
N ILE A 152 9.07 -5.92 11.58
CA ILE A 152 9.34 -4.48 11.53
C ILE A 152 10.65 -4.14 12.25
N PHE A 153 10.87 -4.76 13.40
CA PHE A 153 12.03 -4.58 14.27
C PHE A 153 12.76 -5.93 14.40
N PRO A 154 13.52 -6.34 13.38
CA PRO A 154 14.28 -7.58 13.46
C PRO A 154 15.27 -7.45 14.61
N VAL A 155 15.24 -8.42 15.53
CA VAL A 155 16.23 -8.50 16.61
C VAL A 155 17.57 -8.69 15.91
N MET A 156 18.49 -7.74 16.05
CA MET A 156 19.83 -7.93 15.50
C MET A 156 20.43 -9.17 16.18
N PRO A 157 21.01 -10.12 15.42
CA PRO A 157 21.80 -11.17 16.04
C PRO A 157 22.94 -10.49 16.81
N VAL A 158 23.06 -10.85 18.10
CA VAL A 158 24.15 -10.44 18.98
C VAL A 158 25.44 -11.11 18.51
#